data_AF-A0A0Q5VF12-F1
#
_entry.id   AF-A0A0Q5VF12-F1
#
_cell.length_a   1.000
_cell.length_b   1.000
_cell.length_c   1.000
_cell.angle_alpha   90.00
_cell.angle_beta   90.00
_cell.angle_gamma   90.00
#
_symmetry.space_group_name_H-M   'P 1'
#
loop_
_entity.id
_entity.type
_entity.pdbx_description
1 polymer ?
#
loop_
_entity_poly.entity_id
_entity_poly.type
_entity_poly.pdbx_seq_one_letter_code
_entity_poly.pdbx_strand_id
1 'polypeptide(L)'
;MPRQSKGPRLYLRKGRVDNRTGQRLPDRFFIRDGSTEVGTGCGPERMDEAEQRLAAYIGEKWTPPAAESDPAKVLVADVLALYGHERGPKLKSKAASNLGFTNNLLAWWGARTLSDVRRTTCAAYVKHRTSQRIRHGDTGRMVTPQTARRELELLSAAIGYWDGEHHLTRRPAVILPEKPESNRDALSRKQAAALVWASMGWDRIEGEWKRPSTNARTNRMHLRRFLLIGLYTGSRSDVIKRLCWSESLHDPWVDLEAGIIYRRGRGEQESRTKRRPLVKLPHRLLSHMRRWHALDAKAGRTTVLHFGGEPVGSVRTSFASCVAGAGLNPEVTPHWLRHTAATWLMERNVVTWEAAGYLGMTAATLENHYGHHRPDHQSAARKAMG
;
A
#
# COMPACT_ATOMS: atom_id res chain seq x y z
N MET A 1 -9.38 35.66 27.21
CA MET A 1 -9.02 34.29 26.74
C MET A 1 -7.55 34.27 26.36
N PRO A 2 -6.71 33.39 26.94
CA PRO A 2 -5.33 33.28 26.51
C PRO A 2 -5.30 32.77 25.05
N ARG A 3 -4.53 33.44 24.19
CA ARG A 3 -4.37 33.05 22.78
C ARG A 3 -3.80 31.63 22.73
N GLN A 4 -4.52 30.73 22.07
CA GLN A 4 -4.08 29.36 21.80
C GLN A 4 -2.69 29.40 21.12
N SER A 5 -1.71 28.69 21.68
CA SER A 5 -0.35 28.64 21.12
C SER A 5 -0.42 28.11 19.69
N LYS A 6 0.26 28.79 18.76
CA LYS A 6 0.36 28.37 17.35
C LYS A 6 1.34 27.22 17.12
N GLY A 7 2.04 26.77 18.17
CA GLY A 7 3.09 25.75 18.11
C GLY A 7 4.30 26.13 17.23
N PRO A 8 5.28 25.21 17.12
CA PRO A 8 6.39 25.33 16.18
C PRO A 8 5.88 25.39 14.75
N ARG A 9 6.30 26.41 13.98
CA ARG A 9 5.92 26.57 12.58
C ARG A 9 6.98 27.31 11.79
N LEU A 10 7.00 27.09 10.48
CA LEU A 10 7.81 27.91 9.57
C LEU A 10 7.21 29.30 9.42
N TYR A 11 8.08 30.30 9.45
CA TYR A 11 7.77 31.70 9.24
C TYR A 11 8.79 32.28 8.25
N LEU A 12 8.31 32.76 7.10
CA LEU A 12 9.17 33.42 6.12
C LEU A 12 9.42 34.87 6.56
N ARG A 13 10.68 35.20 6.82
CA ARG A 13 11.10 36.56 7.14
C ARG A 13 11.69 37.19 5.89
N LYS A 14 11.08 38.29 5.44
CA LYS A 14 11.61 39.08 4.33
C LYS A 14 12.96 39.67 4.70
N GLY A 15 13.86 39.62 3.72
CA GLY A 15 15.18 40.19 3.74
C GLY A 15 15.16 41.67 4.12
N ARG A 16 16.10 42.06 4.98
CA ARG A 16 16.27 43.44 5.45
C ARG A 16 17.64 43.94 5.03
N VAL A 17 17.79 45.25 4.86
CA VAL A 17 19.11 45.85 4.63
C VAL A 17 19.89 45.76 5.94
N ASP A 18 21.08 45.18 5.90
CA ASP A 18 21.97 45.15 7.04
C ASP A 18 22.56 46.56 7.23
N ASN A 19 22.26 47.17 8.38
CA ASN A 19 22.70 48.53 8.71
C ASN A 19 24.23 48.66 8.80
N ARG A 20 24.98 47.56 8.94
CA ARG A 20 26.45 47.58 9.06
C ARG A 20 27.17 47.45 7.73
N THR A 21 26.58 46.73 6.77
CA THR A 21 27.22 46.41 5.47
C THR A 21 26.50 47.02 4.27
N GLY A 22 25.29 47.58 4.46
CA GLY A 22 24.46 48.13 3.40
C GLY A 22 23.87 47.09 2.45
N GLN A 23 24.17 45.80 2.64
CA GLN A 23 23.71 44.73 1.77
C GLN A 23 22.33 44.23 2.18
N ARG A 24 21.51 43.90 1.16
CA ARG A 24 20.18 43.32 1.39
C ARG A 24 20.34 41.84 1.75
N LEU A 25 19.96 41.48 2.97
CA LEU A 25 19.89 40.08 3.39
C LEU A 25 18.79 39.36 2.58
N PRO A 26 18.98 38.08 2.22
CA PRO A 26 17.96 37.31 1.51
C PRO A 26 16.79 36.92 2.43
N ASP A 27 15.63 36.65 1.83
CA ASP A 27 14.47 36.08 2.53
C ASP A 27 14.83 34.70 3.08
N ARG A 28 14.47 34.41 4.34
CA ARG A 28 14.77 33.12 4.99
C ARG A 28 13.62 32.61 5.83
N PHE A 29 13.46 31.30 5.87
CA PHE A 29 12.56 30.62 6.78
C PHE A 29 13.16 30.51 8.19
N PHE A 30 12.34 30.79 9.19
CA PHE A 30 12.65 30.58 10.59
C PHE A 30 11.59 29.66 11.21
N ILE A 31 12.02 28.80 12.13
CA ILE A 31 11.12 28.03 12.99
C ILE A 31 10.74 28.94 14.15
N ARG A 32 9.46 29.26 14.28
CA ARG A 32 8.93 30.06 15.36
C ARG A 32 8.10 29.20 16.29
N ASP A 33 8.53 29.12 17.55
CA ASP A 33 7.87 28.38 18.62
C ASP A 33 7.71 29.29 19.85
N GLY A 34 6.53 29.90 20.00
CA GLY A 34 6.31 30.93 21.01
C GLY A 34 7.23 32.16 20.83
N SER A 35 8.07 32.41 21.83
CA SER A 35 9.11 33.44 21.84
C SER A 35 10.43 32.98 21.21
N THR A 36 10.62 31.69 21.00
CA THR A 36 11.83 31.12 20.40
C THR A 36 11.76 31.22 18.88
N GLU A 37 12.83 31.73 18.27
CA GLU A 37 13.01 31.79 16.80
C GLU A 37 14.34 31.10 16.45
N VAL A 38 14.28 30.02 15.67
CA VAL A 38 15.44 29.25 15.22
C VAL A 38 15.60 29.41 13.71
N GLY A 39 16.78 29.80 13.25
CA GLY A 39 17.08 29.94 11.83
C GLY A 39 17.15 28.58 11.13
N THR A 40 16.27 28.34 10.14
CA THR A 40 16.57 27.37 9.09
C THR A 40 17.52 28.08 8.14
N GLY A 41 18.56 27.50 7.55
CA GLY A 41 19.40 28.23 6.59
C GLY A 41 18.74 28.46 5.23
N CYS A 42 17.42 28.30 5.11
CA CYS A 42 16.71 28.01 3.87
C CYS A 42 15.92 29.23 3.39
N GLY A 43 16.06 29.58 2.11
CA GLY A 43 15.24 30.60 1.45
C GLY A 43 13.92 30.02 0.92
N PRO A 44 13.05 30.84 0.31
CA PRO A 44 11.80 30.42 -0.31
C PRO A 44 11.93 29.24 -1.28
N GLU A 45 13.07 29.15 -1.97
CA GLU A 45 13.42 28.13 -2.96
C GLU A 45 13.75 26.76 -2.34
N ARG A 46 13.99 26.69 -1.03
CA ARG A 46 14.34 25.47 -0.29
C ARG A 46 13.33 25.15 0.81
N MET A 47 12.04 25.22 0.46
CA MET A 47 10.93 24.90 1.38
C MET A 47 11.07 23.48 1.94
N ASP A 48 11.36 22.49 1.11
CA ASP A 48 11.48 21.09 1.55
C ASP A 48 12.56 20.90 2.63
N GLU A 49 13.71 21.56 2.49
CA GLU A 49 14.77 21.57 3.52
C GLU A 49 14.33 22.30 4.79
N ALA A 50 13.57 23.39 4.66
CA ALA A 50 13.02 24.11 5.80
C ALA A 50 12.02 23.23 6.58
N GLU A 51 11.16 22.48 5.88
CA GLU A 51 10.22 21.53 6.48
C GLU A 51 10.95 20.40 7.21
N GLN A 52 12.02 19.85 6.62
CA GLN A 52 12.87 18.85 7.28
C GLN A 52 13.49 19.38 8.58
N ARG A 53 13.97 20.64 8.60
CA ARG A 53 14.51 21.26 9.81
C ARG A 53 13.44 21.54 10.86
N LEU A 54 12.23 21.94 10.46
CA LEU A 54 11.11 22.06 11.40
C LEU A 54 10.78 20.69 12.02
N ALA A 55 10.76 19.63 11.22
CA ALA A 55 10.52 18.28 11.72
C ALA A 55 11.61 17.83 12.70
N ALA A 56 12.88 18.10 12.41
CA ALA A 56 14.00 17.83 13.32
C ALA A 56 13.85 18.59 14.64
N TYR A 57 13.55 19.89 14.58
CA TYR A 57 13.33 20.72 15.78
C TYR A 57 12.18 20.20 16.66
N ILE A 58 11.05 19.82 16.04
CA ILE A 58 9.93 19.23 16.78
C ILE A 58 10.35 17.90 17.42
N GLY A 59 11.16 17.09 16.72
CA GLY A 59 11.70 15.84 17.22
C GLY A 59 12.67 16.01 18.40
N GLU A 60 13.56 17.00 18.34
CA GLU A 60 14.51 17.31 19.42
C GLU A 60 13.82 17.82 20.68
N LYS A 61 12.73 18.60 20.54
CA LYS A 61 11.95 19.11 21.67
C LYS A 61 11.05 18.03 22.30
N TRP A 62 10.79 16.94 21.58
CA TRP A 62 9.92 15.89 22.09
C TRP A 62 10.57 15.24 23.31
N THR A 63 9.84 15.26 24.42
CA THR A 63 10.21 14.57 25.66
C THR A 63 9.33 13.33 25.80
N PRO A 64 9.91 12.16 26.10
CA PRO A 64 9.12 10.98 26.40
C PRO A 64 8.15 11.29 27.54
N PRO A 65 6.88 10.85 27.43
CA PRO A 65 5.96 10.89 28.55
C PRO A 65 6.56 10.18 29.77
N ALA A 66 6.20 10.65 30.97
CA ALA A 66 6.64 10.00 32.20
C ALA A 66 6.17 8.53 32.24
N ALA A 67 7.02 7.65 32.77
CA ALA A 67 6.67 6.25 32.95
C ALA A 67 5.45 6.15 33.87
N GLU A 68 4.38 5.54 33.38
CA GLU A 68 3.13 5.36 34.10
C GLU A 68 2.51 4.01 33.74
N SER A 69 2.06 3.30 34.78
CA SER A 69 1.56 1.92 34.72
C SER A 69 0.04 1.85 34.95
N ASP A 70 -0.57 2.86 35.55
CA ASP A 70 -2.02 2.94 35.76
C ASP A 70 -2.74 3.41 34.48
N PRO A 71 -3.55 2.56 33.83
CA PRO A 71 -4.29 2.94 32.62
C PRO A 71 -5.22 4.15 32.80
N ALA A 72 -5.63 4.47 34.04
CA ALA A 72 -6.45 5.65 34.32
C ALA A 72 -5.67 6.97 34.24
N LYS A 73 -4.33 6.92 34.22
CA LYS A 73 -3.44 8.09 34.17
C LYS A 73 -2.69 8.22 32.86
N VAL A 74 -2.53 7.13 32.12
CA VAL A 74 -1.87 7.14 30.80
C VAL A 74 -2.81 7.70 29.73
N LEU A 75 -2.44 8.82 29.10
CA LEU A 75 -3.17 9.37 27.95
C LEU A 75 -2.92 8.54 26.68
N VAL A 76 -3.95 8.38 25.86
CA VAL A 76 -3.79 7.73 24.54
C VAL A 76 -2.86 8.54 23.63
N ALA A 77 -2.85 9.87 23.77
CA ALA A 77 -1.94 10.73 23.01
C ALA A 77 -0.47 10.40 23.28
N ASP A 78 -0.10 10.19 24.54
CA ASP A 78 1.27 9.87 24.96
C ASP A 78 1.72 8.51 24.40
N VAL A 79 0.84 7.52 24.48
CA VAL A 79 1.07 6.18 23.91
C VAL A 79 1.28 6.23 22.40
N LEU A 80 0.47 7.00 21.68
CA LEU A 80 0.60 7.17 20.23
C LEU A 80 1.84 7.98 19.86
N ALA A 81 2.22 8.98 20.66
CA ALA A 81 3.41 9.79 20.45
C ALA A 81 4.68 8.95 20.60
N LEU A 82 4.81 8.20 21.70
CA LEU A 82 5.93 7.28 21.94
C LEU A 82 6.05 6.25 20.82
N TYR A 83 4.94 5.57 20.49
CA TYR A 83 4.92 4.59 19.41
C TYR A 83 5.30 5.20 18.04
N GLY A 84 4.78 6.39 17.73
CA GLY A 84 5.09 7.11 16.51
C GLY A 84 6.56 7.51 16.41
N HIS A 85 7.14 7.99 17.50
CA HIS A 85 8.54 8.45 17.56
C HIS A 85 9.52 7.28 17.48
N GLU A 86 9.36 6.25 18.33
CA GLU A 86 10.36 5.19 18.46
C GLU A 86 10.15 4.02 17.51
N ARG A 87 8.88 3.62 17.32
CA ARG A 87 8.53 2.45 16.50
C ARG A 87 8.23 2.85 15.06
N GLY A 88 7.62 4.01 14.84
CA GLY A 88 7.23 4.53 13.52
C GLY A 88 8.32 4.43 12.44
N PRO A 89 9.56 4.92 12.68
CA PRO A 89 10.66 4.86 11.71
C PRO A 89 11.09 3.43 11.35
N LYS A 90 10.83 2.47 12.24
CA LYS A 90 11.20 1.05 12.05
C LYS A 90 10.10 0.25 11.33
N LEU A 91 8.93 0.83 11.08
CA LEU A 91 7.82 0.17 10.41
C LEU A 91 8.02 0.11 8.89
N LYS A 92 7.72 -1.04 8.29
CA LYS A 92 7.72 -1.22 6.82
C LYS A 92 6.47 -0.64 6.13
N SER A 93 5.46 -0.21 6.89
CA SER A 93 4.27 0.44 6.34
C SER A 93 4.57 1.88 5.93
N LYS A 94 3.77 2.44 5.01
CA LYS A 94 3.96 3.82 4.55
C LYS A 94 3.77 4.80 5.72
N ALA A 95 4.77 5.63 5.98
CA ALA A 95 4.74 6.63 7.05
C ALA A 95 3.49 7.52 6.99
N ALA A 96 3.15 8.02 5.80
CA ALA A 96 1.95 8.84 5.58
C ALA A 96 0.63 8.14 5.98
N SER A 97 0.52 6.82 5.75
CA SER A 97 -0.67 6.07 6.15
C SER A 97 -0.76 5.92 7.67
N ASN A 98 0.36 5.59 8.33
CA ASN A 98 0.41 5.50 9.79
C ASN A 98 0.08 6.86 10.43
N LEU A 99 0.66 7.95 9.91
CA LEU A 99 0.38 9.31 10.37
C LEU A 99 -1.10 9.67 10.23
N GLY A 100 -1.71 9.33 9.09
CA GLY A 100 -3.15 9.52 8.88
C GLY A 100 -4.00 8.78 9.91
N PHE A 101 -3.65 7.53 10.23
CA PHE A 101 -4.34 6.76 11.28
C PHE A 101 -4.13 7.38 12.66
N THR A 102 -2.89 7.73 13.02
CA THR A 102 -2.57 8.40 14.29
C THR A 102 -3.36 9.69 14.46
N ASN A 103 -3.46 10.52 13.42
CA ASN A 103 -4.23 11.77 13.47
C ASN A 103 -5.72 11.51 13.72
N ASN A 104 -6.31 10.50 13.06
CA ASN A 104 -7.71 10.13 13.29
C ASN A 104 -7.94 9.56 14.70
N LEU A 105 -6.95 8.87 15.26
CA LEU A 105 -7.00 8.38 16.63
C LEU A 105 -6.88 9.54 17.62
N LEU A 106 -5.90 10.43 17.46
CA LEU A 106 -5.70 11.60 18.32
C LEU A 106 -6.93 12.51 18.36
N ALA A 107 -7.61 12.70 17.23
CA ALA A 107 -8.83 13.52 17.17
C ALA A 107 -9.97 13.01 18.06
N TRP A 108 -10.03 11.70 18.34
CA TRP A 108 -11.09 11.08 19.14
C TRP A 108 -10.63 10.67 20.54
N TRP A 109 -9.41 10.13 20.62
CA TRP A 109 -8.83 9.52 21.82
C TRP A 109 -7.81 10.41 22.51
N GLY A 110 -7.31 11.48 21.89
CA GLY A 110 -6.12 12.20 22.38
C GLY A 110 -6.24 12.72 23.82
N ALA A 111 -7.42 13.20 24.22
CA ALA A 111 -7.69 13.66 25.59
C ALA A 111 -8.18 12.55 26.55
N ARG A 112 -8.31 11.31 26.05
CA ARG A 112 -8.79 10.16 26.82
C ARG A 112 -7.62 9.35 27.37
N THR A 113 -7.90 8.58 28.41
CA THR A 113 -6.94 7.69 29.05
C THR A 113 -7.05 6.27 28.50
N LEU A 114 -6.08 5.41 28.81
CA LEU A 114 -6.16 3.99 28.47
C LEU A 114 -7.36 3.28 29.12
N SER A 115 -7.82 3.74 30.29
CA SER A 115 -9.02 3.22 30.97
C SER A 115 -10.34 3.47 30.21
N ASP A 116 -10.33 4.45 29.29
CA ASP A 116 -11.45 4.77 28.42
C ASP A 116 -11.55 3.83 27.20
N VAL A 117 -10.51 3.03 26.95
CA VAL A 117 -10.48 2.05 25.86
C VAL A 117 -11.28 0.82 26.27
N ARG A 118 -12.55 0.79 25.87
CA ARG A 118 -13.55 -0.23 26.22
C ARG A 118 -14.27 -0.70 24.96
N ARG A 119 -14.96 -1.84 25.05
CA ARG A 119 -15.80 -2.36 23.96
C ARG A 119 -16.76 -1.29 23.40
N THR A 120 -17.44 -0.56 24.28
CA THR A 120 -18.42 0.47 23.92
C THR A 120 -17.79 1.66 23.21
N THR A 121 -16.63 2.13 23.68
CA THR A 121 -15.92 3.28 23.08
C THR A 121 -15.22 2.91 21.77
N CYS A 122 -14.72 1.68 21.62
CA CYS A 122 -14.24 1.16 20.35
C CYS A 122 -15.37 1.07 19.31
N ALA A 123 -16.56 0.56 19.69
CA ALA A 123 -17.72 0.53 18.81
C ALA A 123 -18.19 1.94 18.41
N ALA A 124 -18.22 2.87 19.37
CA ALA A 124 -18.55 4.27 19.11
C ALA A 124 -17.54 4.94 18.16
N TYR A 125 -16.25 4.65 18.32
CA TYR A 125 -15.20 5.11 17.40
C TYR A 125 -15.43 4.60 15.98
N VAL A 126 -15.74 3.30 15.81
CA VAL A 126 -16.04 2.73 14.48
C VAL A 126 -17.23 3.46 13.85
N LYS A 127 -18.34 3.65 14.60
CA LYS A 127 -19.52 4.39 14.10
C LYS A 127 -19.16 5.81 13.67
N HIS A 128 -18.43 6.54 14.50
CA HIS A 128 -17.95 7.91 14.21
C HIS A 128 -17.07 7.96 12.97
N ARG A 129 -16.15 7.01 12.82
CA ARG A 129 -15.26 6.95 11.65
C ARG A 129 -16.04 6.64 10.39
N THR A 130 -16.96 5.68 10.42
CA THR A 130 -17.77 5.32 9.26
C THR A 130 -18.76 6.39 8.82
N SER A 131 -19.07 7.38 9.68
CA SER A 131 -19.87 8.56 9.31
C SER A 131 -19.04 9.70 8.72
N GLN A 132 -17.73 9.51 8.51
CA GLN A 132 -16.85 10.51 7.92
C GLN A 132 -16.43 10.12 6.50
N ARG A 133 -16.12 11.14 5.68
CA ARG A 133 -15.53 10.96 4.35
C ARG A 133 -14.02 10.81 4.47
N ILE A 134 -13.44 10.05 3.54
CA ILE A 134 -11.98 10.00 3.39
C ILE A 134 -11.52 11.38 2.94
N ARG A 135 -10.60 12.01 3.69
CA ARG A 135 -10.00 13.32 3.36
C ARG A 135 -9.12 13.22 2.11
N HIS A 136 -9.76 13.27 0.94
CA HIS A 136 -9.18 13.51 -0.38
C HIS A 136 -10.23 14.22 -1.24
N GLY A 137 -10.40 15.53 -1.04
CA GLY A 137 -11.38 16.37 -1.74
C GLY A 137 -12.84 16.15 -1.32
N ASP A 138 -13.74 16.97 -1.88
CA ASP A 138 -15.18 17.01 -1.52
C ASP A 138 -16.00 15.84 -2.09
N THR A 139 -15.41 14.99 -2.94
CA THR A 139 -16.03 13.80 -3.55
C THR A 139 -15.67 12.49 -2.86
N GLY A 140 -15.08 12.56 -1.66
CA GLY A 140 -14.56 11.40 -0.93
C GLY A 140 -15.64 10.40 -0.52
N ARG A 141 -15.44 9.12 -0.83
CA ARG A 141 -16.25 8.00 -0.30
C ARG A 141 -16.23 7.98 1.23
N MET A 142 -17.28 7.38 1.81
CA MET A 142 -17.33 7.13 3.25
C MET A 142 -16.20 6.18 3.69
N VAL A 143 -15.69 6.40 4.90
CA VAL A 143 -14.73 5.50 5.54
C VAL A 143 -15.39 4.16 5.80
N THR A 144 -14.73 3.07 5.42
CA THR A 144 -15.25 1.72 5.63
C THR A 144 -14.89 1.20 7.02
N PRO A 145 -15.64 0.21 7.56
CA PRO A 145 -15.30 -0.44 8.82
C PRO A 145 -13.87 -1.01 8.83
N GLN A 146 -13.38 -1.49 7.68
CA GLN A 146 -12.02 -1.99 7.53
C GLN A 146 -10.95 -0.90 7.74
N THR A 147 -11.21 0.36 7.39
CA THR A 147 -10.30 1.47 7.67
C THR A 147 -10.27 1.77 9.16
N ALA A 148 -11.44 1.89 9.80
CA ALA A 148 -11.54 2.07 11.25
C ALA A 148 -10.87 0.92 12.02
N ARG A 149 -10.99 -0.31 11.50
CA ARG A 149 -10.26 -1.47 12.02
C ARG A 149 -8.75 -1.29 11.98
N ARG A 150 -8.18 -0.78 10.87
CA ARG A 150 -6.73 -0.53 10.77
C ARG A 150 -6.25 0.54 11.74
N GLU A 151 -7.06 1.57 11.97
CA GLU A 151 -6.80 2.60 12.97
C GLU A 151 -6.76 1.97 14.38
N LEU A 152 -7.75 1.15 14.74
CA LEU A 152 -7.77 0.44 16.03
C LEU A 152 -6.65 -0.61 16.18
N GLU A 153 -6.24 -1.28 15.09
CA GLU A 153 -5.06 -2.17 15.09
C GLU A 153 -3.77 -1.38 15.42
N LEU A 154 -3.63 -0.16 14.91
CA LEU A 154 -2.51 0.72 15.27
C LEU A 154 -2.57 1.12 16.74
N LEU A 155 -3.74 1.50 17.25
CA LEU A 155 -3.94 1.80 18.68
C LEU A 155 -3.56 0.59 19.56
N SER A 156 -4.01 -0.60 19.20
CA SER A 156 -3.69 -1.84 19.94
C SER A 156 -2.19 -2.13 19.96
N ALA A 157 -1.50 -1.89 18.84
CA ALA A 157 -0.05 -2.03 18.73
C ALA A 157 0.69 -0.98 19.58
N ALA A 158 0.22 0.28 19.58
CA ALA A 158 0.80 1.35 20.39
C ALA A 158 0.66 1.06 21.90
N ILE A 159 -0.52 0.62 22.33
CA ILE A 159 -0.77 0.19 23.72
C ILE A 159 0.13 -0.99 24.09
N GLY A 160 0.31 -1.96 23.18
CA GLY A 160 1.21 -3.08 23.41
C GLY A 160 2.69 -2.70 23.51
N TYR A 161 3.10 -1.64 22.80
CA TYR A 161 4.44 -1.10 22.91
C TYR A 161 4.66 -0.42 24.27
N TRP A 162 3.71 0.42 24.68
CA TRP A 162 3.73 1.05 26.02
C TRP A 162 3.78 0.02 27.14
N ASP A 163 2.92 -1.01 27.08
CA ASP A 163 2.86 -2.09 28.06
C ASP A 163 4.16 -2.91 28.16
N GLY A 164 4.86 -3.08 27.03
CA GLY A 164 6.16 -3.74 27.01
C GLY A 164 7.26 -2.96 27.73
N GLU A 165 7.16 -1.63 27.76
CA GLU A 165 8.16 -0.74 28.36
C GLU A 165 7.83 -0.34 29.80
N HIS A 166 6.56 -0.03 30.08
CA HIS A 166 6.11 0.56 31.35
C HIS A 166 5.23 -0.38 32.19
N HIS A 167 4.91 -1.58 31.67
CA HIS A 167 4.17 -2.64 32.36
C HIS A 167 2.85 -2.17 32.99
N LEU A 168 1.79 -2.07 32.16
CA LEU A 168 0.50 -1.62 32.65
C LEU A 168 -0.06 -2.57 33.71
N THR A 169 -0.63 -2.03 34.79
CA THR A 169 -1.33 -2.84 35.80
C THR A 169 -2.45 -3.67 35.19
N ARG A 170 -3.08 -3.13 34.12
CA ARG A 170 -4.01 -3.85 33.27
C ARG A 170 -3.97 -3.30 31.85
N ARG A 171 -3.55 -4.12 30.88
CA ARG A 171 -3.64 -3.75 29.48
C ARG A 171 -5.11 -3.72 28.99
N PRO A 172 -5.61 -2.59 28.46
CA PRO A 172 -6.96 -2.54 27.89
C PRO A 172 -7.04 -3.34 26.58
N ALA A 173 -8.15 -4.05 26.41
CA ALA A 173 -8.43 -4.82 25.19
C ALA A 173 -9.09 -3.92 24.14
N VAL A 174 -8.40 -3.71 23.01
CA VAL A 174 -8.96 -3.00 21.86
C VAL A 174 -9.87 -3.94 21.07
N ILE A 175 -11.17 -3.64 21.04
CA ILE A 175 -12.14 -4.44 20.32
C ILE A 175 -12.21 -3.98 18.86
N LEU A 176 -11.92 -4.88 17.94
CA LEU A 176 -11.93 -4.61 16.49
C LEU A 176 -13.31 -4.96 15.91
N PRO A 177 -13.84 -4.18 14.94
CA PRO A 177 -15.06 -4.57 14.23
C PRO A 177 -14.80 -5.84 13.43
N GLU A 178 -15.86 -6.61 13.14
CA GLU A 178 -15.74 -7.82 12.33
C GLU A 178 -15.01 -7.56 11.02
N LYS A 179 -14.16 -8.52 10.66
CA LYS A 179 -13.40 -8.42 9.41
C LYS A 179 -14.39 -8.70 8.28
N PRO A 180 -14.55 -7.79 7.31
CA PRO A 180 -15.45 -8.05 6.20
C PRO A 180 -14.97 -9.28 5.43
N GLU A 181 -15.92 -10.14 5.06
CA GLU A 181 -15.66 -11.21 4.12
C GLU A 181 -15.29 -10.62 2.76
N SER A 182 -14.34 -11.25 2.10
CA SER A 182 -13.88 -10.81 0.79
C SER A 182 -14.70 -11.53 -0.28
N ASN A 183 -15.61 -10.82 -0.95
CA ASN A 183 -16.41 -11.33 -2.08
C ASN A 183 -15.58 -11.62 -3.35
N ARG A 184 -14.27 -11.80 -3.23
CA ARG A 184 -13.38 -12.01 -4.38
C ARG A 184 -13.46 -13.47 -4.77
N ASP A 185 -13.98 -13.71 -5.97
CA ASP A 185 -13.86 -14.97 -6.66
C ASP A 185 -12.69 -14.93 -7.66
N ALA A 186 -12.38 -16.07 -8.29
CA ALA A 186 -11.48 -16.14 -9.42
C ALA A 186 -12.16 -15.70 -10.71
N LEU A 187 -11.39 -15.12 -11.63
CA LEU A 187 -11.88 -14.89 -12.99
C LEU A 187 -11.99 -16.25 -13.69
N SER A 188 -13.15 -16.50 -14.31
CA SER A 188 -13.26 -17.55 -15.32
C SER A 188 -12.34 -17.29 -16.51
N ARG A 189 -12.05 -18.33 -17.30
CA ARG A 189 -11.27 -18.20 -18.54
C ARG A 189 -11.86 -17.19 -19.51
N LYS A 190 -13.20 -17.12 -19.60
CA LYS A 190 -13.92 -16.16 -20.45
C LYS A 190 -13.75 -14.72 -19.95
N GLN A 191 -13.88 -14.48 -18.64
CA GLN A 191 -13.69 -13.15 -18.05
C GLN A 191 -12.23 -12.68 -18.18
N ALA A 192 -11.26 -13.56 -17.94
CA ALA A 192 -9.84 -13.24 -18.14
C ALA A 192 -9.53 -12.90 -19.60
N ALA A 193 -10.11 -13.64 -20.56
CA ALA A 193 -9.98 -13.35 -22.00
C ALA A 193 -10.61 -11.99 -22.37
N ALA A 194 -11.82 -11.70 -21.86
CA ALA A 194 -12.48 -10.42 -22.06
C ALA A 194 -11.64 -9.25 -21.54
N LEU A 195 -11.00 -9.39 -20.38
CA LEU A 195 -10.12 -8.37 -19.83
C LEU A 195 -8.86 -8.15 -20.71
N VAL A 196 -8.31 -9.22 -21.29
CA VAL A 196 -7.20 -9.12 -22.25
C VAL A 196 -7.66 -8.44 -23.54
N TRP A 197 -8.85 -8.75 -24.07
CA TRP A 197 -9.41 -8.06 -25.24
C TRP A 197 -9.63 -6.57 -24.96
N ALA A 198 -10.13 -6.22 -23.77
CA ALA A 198 -10.31 -4.83 -23.38
C ALA A 198 -8.98 -4.06 -23.30
N SER A 199 -7.90 -4.72 -22.85
CA SER A 199 -6.55 -4.16 -22.89
C SER A 199 -5.98 -3.98 -24.30
N MET A 200 -6.55 -4.66 -25.30
CA MET A 200 -6.25 -4.44 -26.72
C MET A 200 -7.09 -3.30 -27.33
N GLY A 201 -7.88 -2.62 -26.50
CA GLY A 201 -8.69 -1.44 -26.84
C GLY A 201 -10.14 -1.76 -27.21
N TRP A 202 -10.54 -3.03 -27.22
CA TRP A 202 -11.93 -3.41 -27.52
C TRP A 202 -12.83 -3.05 -26.36
N ASP A 203 -14.05 -2.62 -26.63
CA ASP A 203 -15.05 -2.38 -25.59
C ASP A 203 -16.33 -3.17 -25.90
N ARG A 204 -16.91 -3.75 -24.86
CA ARG A 204 -18.15 -4.53 -24.94
C ARG A 204 -19.33 -3.61 -24.67
N ILE A 205 -20.06 -3.27 -25.72
CA ILE A 205 -21.18 -2.33 -25.69
C ILE A 205 -22.41 -3.09 -26.17
N GLU A 206 -23.47 -3.10 -25.36
CA GLU A 206 -24.74 -3.79 -25.68
C GLU A 206 -24.55 -5.30 -25.96
N GLY A 207 -23.55 -5.92 -25.32
CA GLY A 207 -23.24 -7.34 -25.49
C GLY A 207 -22.24 -7.66 -26.61
N GLU A 208 -21.99 -6.72 -27.51
CA GLU A 208 -21.11 -6.89 -28.68
C GLU A 208 -19.74 -6.23 -28.52
N TRP A 209 -18.73 -6.77 -29.20
CA TRP A 209 -17.38 -6.20 -29.21
C TRP A 209 -17.24 -5.14 -30.29
N LYS A 210 -17.06 -3.88 -29.88
CA LYS A 210 -16.84 -2.77 -30.81
C LYS A 210 -15.34 -2.53 -31.02
N ARG A 211 -14.99 -2.16 -32.26
CA ARG A 211 -13.60 -2.01 -32.72
C ARG A 211 -12.86 -1.00 -31.84
N PRO A 212 -11.60 -1.28 -31.45
CA PRO A 212 -10.78 -0.34 -30.72
C PRO A 212 -10.55 0.94 -31.54
N SER A 213 -10.65 2.10 -30.89
CA SER A 213 -9.98 3.29 -31.42
C SER A 213 -8.47 3.08 -31.35
N THR A 214 -7.73 3.65 -32.31
CA THR A 214 -6.26 3.57 -32.32
C THR A 214 -5.66 4.08 -31.01
N ASN A 215 -6.23 5.16 -30.47
CA ASN A 215 -5.81 5.74 -29.19
C ASN A 215 -6.04 4.79 -28.01
N ALA A 216 -7.20 4.14 -27.92
CA ALA A 216 -7.48 3.17 -26.84
C ALA A 216 -6.52 1.99 -26.88
N ARG A 217 -6.22 1.47 -28.08
CA ARG A 217 -5.26 0.38 -28.26
C ARG A 217 -3.86 0.77 -27.77
N THR A 218 -3.34 1.91 -28.21
CA THR A 218 -2.02 2.40 -27.79
C THR A 218 -1.98 2.68 -26.30
N ASN A 219 -3.02 3.35 -25.77
CA ASN A 219 -3.04 3.76 -24.37
C ASN A 219 -3.10 2.58 -23.39
N ARG A 220 -3.65 1.43 -23.81
CA ARG A 220 -3.82 0.24 -22.95
C ARG A 220 -2.75 -0.84 -23.19
N MET A 221 -1.76 -0.62 -24.06
CA MET A 221 -0.71 -1.62 -24.37
C MET A 221 0.02 -2.15 -23.12
N HIS A 222 0.34 -1.25 -22.19
CA HIS A 222 0.98 -1.62 -20.94
C HIS A 222 0.10 -2.56 -20.10
N LEU A 223 -1.22 -2.32 -20.07
CA LEU A 223 -2.17 -3.19 -19.37
C LEU A 223 -2.17 -4.62 -19.91
N ARG A 224 -2.06 -4.80 -21.23
CA ARG A 224 -1.95 -6.14 -21.80
C ARG A 224 -0.78 -6.93 -21.20
N ARG A 225 0.39 -6.29 -21.08
CA ARG A 225 1.57 -6.91 -20.47
C ARG A 225 1.31 -7.21 -19.00
N PHE A 226 0.76 -6.24 -18.27
CA PHE A 226 0.41 -6.38 -16.85
C PHE A 226 -0.53 -7.56 -16.59
N LEU A 227 -1.60 -7.69 -17.38
CA LEU A 227 -2.59 -8.77 -17.28
C LEU A 227 -1.96 -10.15 -17.51
N LEU A 228 -1.20 -10.29 -18.61
CA LEU A 228 -0.58 -11.57 -18.96
C LEU A 228 0.44 -12.00 -17.91
N ILE A 229 1.31 -11.09 -17.47
CA ILE A 229 2.29 -11.40 -16.41
C ILE A 229 1.55 -11.77 -15.12
N GLY A 230 0.52 -11.00 -14.73
CA GLY A 230 -0.25 -11.25 -13.51
C GLY A 230 -0.97 -12.60 -13.51
N LEU A 231 -1.63 -12.96 -14.60
CA LEU A 231 -2.37 -14.23 -14.71
C LEU A 231 -1.44 -15.44 -14.81
N TYR A 232 -0.35 -15.35 -15.58
CA TYR A 232 0.54 -16.50 -15.78
C TYR A 232 1.48 -16.73 -14.62
N THR A 233 1.88 -15.69 -13.90
CA THR A 233 2.88 -15.82 -12.83
C THR A 233 2.30 -15.63 -11.44
N GLY A 234 1.07 -15.13 -11.31
CA GLY A 234 0.49 -14.75 -10.01
C GLY A 234 1.30 -13.68 -9.27
N SER A 235 2.20 -12.94 -9.94
CA SER A 235 3.03 -11.93 -9.29
C SER A 235 2.20 -10.78 -8.72
N ARG A 236 2.64 -10.19 -7.60
CA ARG A 236 1.96 -9.02 -7.03
C ARG A 236 2.09 -7.83 -7.97
N SER A 237 1.07 -6.96 -8.02
CA SER A 237 1.05 -5.80 -8.90
C SER A 237 2.30 -4.92 -8.80
N ASP A 238 2.81 -4.73 -7.58
CA ASP A 238 4.01 -3.93 -7.33
C ASP A 238 5.28 -4.52 -7.98
N VAL A 239 5.41 -5.85 -8.00
CA VAL A 239 6.52 -6.54 -8.68
C VAL A 239 6.43 -6.30 -10.19
N ILE A 240 5.24 -6.43 -10.77
CA ILE A 240 5.04 -6.32 -12.22
C ILE A 240 5.33 -4.89 -12.70
N LYS A 241 4.93 -3.86 -11.94
CA LYS A 241 5.16 -2.45 -12.29
C LYS A 241 6.63 -2.07 -12.31
N ARG A 242 7.43 -2.67 -11.42
CA ARG A 242 8.87 -2.39 -11.27
C ARG A 242 9.76 -3.34 -12.09
N LEU A 243 9.16 -4.23 -12.87
CA LEU A 243 9.90 -5.28 -13.55
C LEU A 243 10.79 -4.70 -14.66
N CYS A 244 12.08 -4.99 -14.60
CA CYS A 244 13.10 -4.52 -15.54
C CYS A 244 13.53 -5.63 -16.52
N TRP A 245 14.05 -5.23 -17.68
CA TRP A 245 14.63 -6.14 -18.66
C TRP A 245 16.04 -6.61 -18.30
N SER A 246 16.76 -5.83 -17.50
CA SER A 246 18.13 -6.13 -17.07
C SER A 246 18.19 -6.39 -15.57
N GLU A 247 19.20 -7.14 -15.15
CA GLU A 247 19.48 -7.40 -13.75
C GLU A 247 19.57 -6.10 -12.94
N SER A 248 18.93 -6.10 -11.76
CA SER A 248 18.89 -4.94 -10.87
C SER A 248 19.16 -5.35 -9.43
N LEU A 249 19.92 -4.50 -8.73
CA LEU A 249 20.14 -4.62 -7.29
C LEU A 249 18.86 -4.33 -6.51
N HIS A 250 18.00 -3.44 -7.01
CA HIS A 250 16.89 -2.90 -6.26
C HIS A 250 15.53 -3.31 -6.81
N ASP A 251 15.42 -3.64 -8.10
CA ASP A 251 14.15 -3.94 -8.77
C ASP A 251 14.04 -5.40 -9.23
N PRO A 252 12.81 -5.93 -9.33
CA PRO A 252 12.57 -7.19 -10.03
C PRO A 252 13.07 -7.15 -11.46
N TRP A 253 13.54 -8.27 -11.99
CA TRP A 253 14.08 -8.35 -13.35
C TRP A 253 13.78 -9.68 -14.04
N VAL A 254 13.99 -9.71 -15.35
CA VAL A 254 13.70 -10.88 -16.20
C VAL A 254 14.98 -11.40 -16.82
N ASP A 255 15.20 -12.70 -16.70
CA ASP A 255 16.17 -13.45 -17.48
C ASP A 255 15.43 -14.17 -18.61
N LEU A 256 15.55 -13.67 -19.83
CA LEU A 256 14.86 -14.21 -21.01
C LEU A 256 15.54 -15.45 -21.60
N GLU A 257 16.80 -15.70 -21.24
CA GLU A 257 17.55 -16.87 -21.66
C GLU A 257 17.15 -18.05 -20.79
N ALA A 258 17.24 -17.88 -19.47
CA ALA A 258 16.79 -18.88 -18.50
C ALA A 258 15.26 -19.00 -18.41
N GLY A 259 14.52 -18.01 -18.91
CA GLY A 259 13.05 -17.97 -18.85
C GLY A 259 12.54 -17.77 -17.42
N ILE A 260 13.18 -16.89 -16.65
CA ILE A 260 12.91 -16.68 -15.22
C ILE A 260 12.56 -15.20 -14.98
N ILE A 261 11.57 -14.96 -14.12
CA ILE A 261 11.42 -13.66 -13.46
C ILE A 261 11.98 -13.78 -12.05
N TYR A 262 12.95 -12.92 -11.74
CA TYR A 262 13.38 -12.64 -10.38
C TYR A 262 12.47 -11.56 -9.81
N ARG A 263 11.55 -11.94 -8.90
CA ARG A 263 10.51 -11.04 -8.38
C ARG A 263 11.01 -9.99 -7.37
N ARG A 264 12.32 -9.90 -7.19
CA ARG A 264 13.03 -8.96 -6.31
C ARG A 264 14.39 -8.62 -6.90
N GLY A 265 14.91 -7.45 -6.55
CA GLY A 265 16.30 -7.09 -6.83
C GLY A 265 17.27 -7.96 -6.02
N ARG A 266 18.52 -8.09 -6.47
CA ARG A 266 19.52 -8.93 -5.78
C ARG A 266 19.79 -8.48 -4.34
N GLY A 267 19.79 -7.16 -4.10
CA GLY A 267 20.00 -6.56 -2.79
C GLY A 267 18.72 -6.43 -1.96
N GLU A 268 17.54 -6.74 -2.50
CA GLU A 268 16.30 -6.65 -1.75
C GLU A 268 16.17 -7.82 -0.77
N GLN A 269 15.99 -7.50 0.51
CA GLN A 269 15.70 -8.49 1.55
C GLN A 269 14.34 -9.15 1.32
N GLU A 270 14.27 -10.46 1.58
CA GLU A 270 13.04 -11.23 1.43
C GLU A 270 12.07 -10.99 2.60
N SER A 271 10.78 -10.97 2.31
CA SER A 271 9.76 -10.88 3.35
C SER A 271 9.44 -12.26 3.92
N ARG A 272 9.42 -12.40 5.25
CA ARG A 272 9.03 -13.65 5.93
C ARG A 272 7.66 -14.17 5.47
N THR A 273 6.71 -13.26 5.25
CA THR A 273 5.30 -13.57 4.93
C THR A 273 4.91 -13.24 3.48
N LYS A 274 5.46 -12.17 2.89
CA LYS A 274 5.16 -11.74 1.52
C LYS A 274 6.31 -12.09 0.56
N ARG A 275 6.68 -13.37 0.53
CA ARG A 275 7.82 -13.87 -0.25
C ARG A 275 7.70 -13.52 -1.73
N ARG A 276 8.83 -13.30 -2.39
CA ARG A 276 8.96 -12.98 -3.82
C ARG A 276 9.99 -13.93 -4.44
N PRO A 277 9.69 -15.24 -4.49
CA PRO A 277 10.60 -16.20 -5.09
C PRO A 277 10.68 -15.95 -6.60
N LEU A 278 11.76 -16.44 -7.20
CA LEU A 278 11.86 -16.54 -8.65
C LEU A 278 10.69 -17.36 -9.21
N VAL A 279 10.35 -17.12 -10.47
CA VAL A 279 9.30 -17.87 -11.17
C VAL A 279 9.71 -18.20 -12.58
N LYS A 280 9.59 -19.48 -12.94
CA LYS A 280 9.78 -19.94 -14.32
C LYS A 280 8.60 -19.48 -15.18
N LEU A 281 8.92 -18.91 -16.33
CA LEU A 281 7.95 -18.39 -17.27
C LEU A 281 7.31 -19.54 -18.07
N PRO A 282 5.97 -19.60 -18.14
CA PRO A 282 5.31 -20.48 -19.12
C PRO A 282 5.74 -20.10 -20.54
N HIS A 283 5.94 -21.08 -21.41
CA HIS A 283 6.48 -20.87 -22.77
C HIS A 283 5.74 -19.76 -23.54
N ARG A 284 4.41 -19.72 -23.45
CA ARG A 284 3.58 -18.69 -24.09
C ARG A 284 3.91 -17.26 -23.60
N LEU A 285 4.11 -17.09 -22.29
CA LEU A 285 4.49 -15.78 -21.75
C LEU A 285 5.93 -15.43 -22.16
N LEU A 286 6.86 -16.38 -22.14
CA LEU A 286 8.24 -16.17 -22.56
C LEU A 286 8.33 -15.68 -24.01
N SER A 287 7.57 -16.28 -24.93
CA SER A 287 7.51 -15.83 -26.33
C SER A 287 6.98 -14.39 -26.47
N HIS A 288 6.02 -13.99 -25.64
CA HIS A 288 5.56 -12.60 -25.61
C HIS A 288 6.63 -11.66 -25.07
N MET A 289 7.30 -12.04 -23.98
CA MET A 289 8.32 -11.22 -23.35
C MET A 289 9.55 -11.00 -24.24
N ARG A 290 10.02 -12.02 -24.96
CA ARG A 290 11.11 -11.86 -25.96
C ARG A 290 10.75 -10.85 -27.05
N ARG A 291 9.52 -10.90 -27.55
CA ARG A 291 9.01 -9.94 -28.55
C ARG A 291 8.91 -8.53 -27.98
N TRP A 292 8.45 -8.39 -26.74
CA TRP A 292 8.36 -7.10 -26.06
C TRP A 292 9.75 -6.50 -25.81
N HIS A 293 10.70 -7.31 -25.35
CA HIS A 293 12.07 -6.88 -25.14
C HIS A 293 12.72 -6.37 -26.43
N ALA A 294 12.55 -7.05 -27.56
CA ALA A 294 13.09 -6.59 -28.84
C ALA A 294 12.50 -5.24 -29.28
N LEU A 295 11.21 -4.99 -29.03
CA LEU A 295 10.57 -3.69 -29.33
C LEU A 295 11.02 -2.60 -28.36
N ASP A 296 11.15 -2.94 -27.09
CA ASP A 296 11.54 -2.03 -26.02
C ASP A 296 13.00 -1.61 -26.14
N ALA A 297 13.90 -2.55 -26.46
CA ALA A 297 15.32 -2.29 -26.69
C ALA A 297 15.53 -1.30 -27.84
N LYS A 298 14.81 -1.48 -28.96
CA LYS A 298 14.82 -0.53 -30.09
C LYS A 298 14.36 0.88 -29.68
N ALA A 299 13.51 0.98 -28.67
CA ALA A 299 12.97 2.23 -28.15
C ALA A 299 13.69 2.73 -26.88
N GLY A 300 14.82 2.12 -26.50
CA GLY A 300 15.61 2.49 -25.32
C GLY A 300 14.90 2.29 -23.97
N ARG A 301 13.93 1.36 -23.89
CA ARG A 301 13.14 1.15 -22.67
C ARG A 301 13.77 0.06 -21.79
N THR A 302 14.01 0.38 -20.53
CA THR A 302 14.65 -0.52 -19.55
C THR A 302 13.63 -1.31 -18.72
N THR A 303 12.40 -0.82 -18.60
CA THR A 303 11.31 -1.45 -17.85
C THR A 303 10.37 -2.25 -18.75
N VAL A 304 9.83 -3.37 -18.26
CA VAL A 304 8.83 -4.20 -18.97
C VAL A 304 7.48 -3.48 -19.11
N LEU A 305 7.12 -2.66 -18.13
CA LEU A 305 5.85 -1.94 -18.10
C LEU A 305 6.07 -0.43 -18.18
N HIS A 306 5.76 0.16 -19.33
CA HIS A 306 5.91 1.60 -19.59
C HIS A 306 4.69 2.17 -20.31
N PHE A 307 4.43 3.46 -20.14
CA PHE A 307 3.38 4.22 -20.81
C PHE A 307 3.93 5.57 -21.26
N GLY A 308 3.72 5.94 -22.52
CA GLY A 308 4.35 7.14 -23.09
C GLY A 308 5.88 7.11 -23.06
N GLY A 309 6.47 5.93 -22.84
CA GLY A 309 7.90 5.74 -22.66
C GLY A 309 8.41 5.76 -21.22
N GLU A 310 7.56 6.14 -20.27
CA GLU A 310 7.93 6.25 -18.85
C GLU A 310 7.46 5.04 -18.03
N PRO A 311 8.15 4.69 -16.94
CA PRO A 311 7.71 3.64 -16.02
C PRO A 311 6.32 3.88 -15.43
N VAL A 312 5.53 2.82 -15.27
CA VAL A 312 4.14 2.95 -14.79
C VAL A 312 4.06 2.90 -13.25
N GLY A 313 3.78 4.03 -12.61
CA GLY A 313 3.57 4.12 -11.16
C GLY A 313 2.27 3.46 -10.66
N SER A 314 1.20 3.51 -11.44
CA SER A 314 -0.12 2.95 -11.10
C SER A 314 -0.87 2.46 -12.34
N VAL A 315 -1.52 1.30 -12.21
CA VAL A 315 -2.42 0.73 -13.23
C VAL A 315 -3.89 0.84 -12.84
N ARG A 316 -4.22 1.46 -11.71
CA ARG A 316 -5.57 1.38 -11.13
C ARG A 316 -6.65 1.92 -12.07
N THR A 317 -6.44 3.11 -12.62
CA THR A 317 -7.40 3.79 -13.49
C THR A 317 -7.57 3.06 -14.81
N SER A 318 -6.45 2.70 -15.46
CA SER A 318 -6.47 1.99 -16.74
C SER A 318 -6.99 0.56 -16.61
N PHE A 319 -6.72 -0.12 -15.49
CA PHE A 319 -7.32 -1.43 -15.19
C PHE A 319 -8.84 -1.31 -15.01
N ALA A 320 -9.32 -0.34 -14.23
CA ALA A 320 -10.76 -0.11 -14.06
C ALA A 320 -11.46 0.21 -15.40
N SER A 321 -10.81 0.98 -16.28
CA SER A 321 -11.29 1.21 -17.65
C SER A 321 -11.36 -0.09 -18.45
N CYS A 322 -10.38 -0.99 -18.34
CA CYS A 322 -10.44 -2.31 -19.01
C CYS A 322 -11.53 -3.21 -18.42
N VAL A 323 -11.78 -3.16 -17.11
CA VAL A 323 -12.87 -3.90 -16.45
C VAL A 323 -14.23 -3.44 -16.98
N ALA A 324 -14.43 -2.12 -17.07
CA ALA A 324 -15.63 -1.54 -17.67
C ALA A 324 -15.76 -1.91 -19.15
N GLY A 325 -14.68 -1.78 -19.93
CA GLY A 325 -14.65 -2.16 -21.35
C GLY A 325 -14.87 -3.66 -21.57
N ALA A 326 -14.53 -4.52 -20.61
CA ALA A 326 -14.82 -5.96 -20.67
C ALA A 326 -16.26 -6.31 -20.23
N GLY A 327 -17.03 -5.34 -19.75
CA GLY A 327 -18.37 -5.57 -19.17
C GLY A 327 -18.33 -6.40 -17.89
N LEU A 328 -17.28 -6.26 -17.08
CA LEU A 328 -17.09 -7.01 -15.84
C LEU A 328 -17.52 -6.19 -14.61
N ASN A 329 -17.75 -6.87 -13.49
CA ASN A 329 -18.07 -6.23 -12.22
C ASN A 329 -16.97 -5.20 -11.82
N PRO A 330 -17.32 -3.95 -11.47
CA PRO A 330 -16.36 -2.93 -11.03
C PRO A 330 -15.49 -3.29 -9.82
N GLU A 331 -15.85 -4.32 -9.05
CA GLU A 331 -15.06 -4.84 -7.92
C GLU A 331 -13.81 -5.63 -8.37
N VAL A 332 -13.73 -6.00 -9.66
CA VAL A 332 -12.55 -6.65 -10.21
C VAL A 332 -11.38 -5.66 -10.18
N THR A 333 -10.35 -6.00 -9.40
CA THR A 333 -9.16 -5.16 -9.19
C THR A 333 -7.90 -5.88 -9.64
N PRO A 334 -6.74 -5.20 -9.81
CA PRO A 334 -5.49 -5.86 -10.18
C PRO A 334 -5.09 -7.06 -9.31
N HIS A 335 -5.54 -7.09 -8.06
CA HIS A 335 -5.26 -8.20 -7.15
C HIS A 335 -5.98 -9.51 -7.55
N TRP A 336 -7.10 -9.42 -8.27
CA TRP A 336 -7.82 -10.59 -8.79
C TRP A 336 -6.95 -11.44 -9.71
N LEU A 337 -5.96 -10.88 -10.41
CA LEU A 337 -5.07 -11.66 -11.27
C LEU A 337 -4.29 -12.71 -10.48
N ARG A 338 -3.75 -12.32 -9.31
CA ARG A 338 -3.04 -13.25 -8.42
C ARG A 338 -3.99 -14.24 -7.79
N HIS A 339 -5.17 -13.79 -7.36
CA HIS A 339 -6.19 -14.66 -6.79
C HIS A 339 -6.62 -15.73 -7.81
N THR A 340 -6.92 -15.30 -9.03
CA THR A 340 -7.25 -16.16 -10.17
C THR A 340 -6.12 -17.15 -10.47
N ALA A 341 -4.86 -16.71 -10.51
CA ALA A 341 -3.73 -17.60 -10.74
C ALA A 341 -3.63 -18.69 -9.66
N ALA A 342 -3.87 -18.34 -8.38
CA ALA A 342 -3.88 -19.29 -7.29
C ALA A 342 -5.02 -20.31 -7.41
N THR A 343 -6.25 -19.83 -7.62
CA THR A 343 -7.42 -20.69 -7.83
C THR A 343 -7.21 -21.62 -9.02
N TRP A 344 -6.73 -21.11 -10.15
CA TRP A 344 -6.47 -21.91 -11.35
C TRP A 344 -5.40 -22.99 -11.18
N LEU A 345 -4.42 -22.81 -10.29
CA LEU A 345 -3.45 -23.86 -9.96
C LEU A 345 -4.12 -24.95 -9.10
N MET A 346 -4.97 -24.55 -8.16
CA MET A 346 -5.72 -25.50 -7.30
C MET A 346 -6.77 -26.27 -8.11
N GLU A 347 -7.54 -25.61 -8.97
CA GLU A 347 -8.48 -26.26 -9.90
C GLU A 347 -7.81 -27.30 -10.81
N ARG A 348 -6.52 -27.13 -11.08
CA ARG A 348 -5.70 -28.05 -11.91
C ARG A 348 -4.98 -29.12 -11.10
N ASN A 349 -5.30 -29.27 -9.81
CA ASN A 349 -4.67 -30.22 -8.90
C ASN A 349 -3.14 -30.11 -8.81
N VAL A 350 -2.56 -28.93 -9.09
CA VAL A 350 -1.11 -28.72 -8.89
C VAL A 350 -0.78 -28.93 -7.42
N VAL A 351 0.30 -29.64 -7.11
CA VAL A 351 0.70 -29.96 -5.73
C VAL A 351 0.84 -28.66 -4.92
N THR A 352 0.26 -28.63 -3.71
CA THR A 352 0.14 -27.38 -2.91
C THR A 352 1.50 -26.73 -2.68
N TRP A 353 2.54 -27.54 -2.40
CA TRP A 353 3.90 -27.04 -2.20
C TRP A 353 4.44 -26.33 -3.45
N GLU A 354 4.26 -26.92 -4.64
CA GLU A 354 4.68 -26.33 -5.91
C GLU A 354 3.91 -25.04 -6.20
N ALA A 355 2.59 -25.05 -6.06
CA ALA A 355 1.76 -23.87 -6.27
C ALA A 355 2.09 -22.74 -5.29
N ALA A 356 2.30 -23.06 -4.01
CA ALA A 356 2.66 -22.09 -2.97
C ALA A 356 4.06 -21.49 -3.24
N GLY A 357 5.03 -22.32 -3.62
CA GLY A 357 6.36 -21.89 -4.07
C GLY A 357 6.28 -21.01 -5.31
N TYR A 358 5.50 -21.42 -6.31
CA TYR A 358 5.26 -20.66 -7.54
C TYR A 358 4.70 -19.27 -7.24
N LEU A 359 3.74 -19.16 -6.33
CA LEU A 359 3.09 -17.90 -5.99
C LEU A 359 3.87 -17.07 -4.96
N GLY A 360 4.77 -17.65 -4.16
CA GLY A 360 5.42 -16.94 -3.05
C GLY A 360 4.49 -16.72 -1.87
N MET A 361 3.84 -17.78 -1.42
CA MET A 361 3.11 -17.86 -0.14
C MET A 361 3.42 -19.19 0.56
N THR A 362 2.97 -19.38 1.80
CA THR A 362 3.11 -20.68 2.47
C THR A 362 2.03 -21.65 1.99
N ALA A 363 2.30 -22.96 2.06
CA ALA A 363 1.30 -23.99 1.73
C ALA A 363 0.03 -23.82 2.57
N ALA A 364 0.18 -23.60 3.88
CA ALA A 364 -0.94 -23.30 4.79
C ALA A 364 -1.77 -22.07 4.36
N THR A 365 -1.12 -21.00 3.88
CA THR A 365 -1.86 -19.83 3.35
C THR A 365 -2.64 -20.19 2.10
N LEU A 366 -2.05 -20.99 1.21
CA LEU A 366 -2.69 -21.44 -0.02
C LEU A 366 -3.89 -22.37 0.29
N GLU A 367 -3.72 -23.32 1.19
CA GLU A 367 -4.79 -24.25 1.61
C GLU A 367 -5.95 -23.52 2.28
N ASN A 368 -5.68 -22.67 3.27
CA ASN A 368 -6.70 -21.94 4.01
C ASN A 368 -7.58 -21.05 3.11
N HIS A 369 -7.02 -20.55 1.99
CA HIS A 369 -7.73 -19.61 1.11
C HIS A 369 -8.22 -20.22 -0.20
N TYR A 370 -7.58 -21.28 -0.70
CA TYR A 370 -7.83 -21.81 -2.05
C TYR A 370 -7.98 -23.33 -2.11
N GLY A 371 -7.77 -24.05 -0.99
CA GLY A 371 -7.81 -25.51 -0.94
C GLY A 371 -9.13 -26.12 -1.43
N HIS A 372 -10.25 -25.45 -1.12
CA HIS A 372 -11.60 -25.87 -1.50
C HIS A 372 -11.88 -25.86 -3.01
N HIS A 373 -11.03 -25.22 -3.82
CA HIS A 373 -11.19 -25.20 -5.28
C HIS A 373 -10.59 -26.42 -5.98
N ARG A 374 -9.88 -27.33 -5.29
CA ARG A 374 -9.41 -28.55 -5.97
C ARG A 374 -10.60 -29.44 -6.31
N PRO A 375 -10.73 -29.96 -7.54
CA PRO A 375 -11.78 -30.91 -7.87
C PRO A 375 -11.77 -32.14 -6.96
N ASP A 376 -10.57 -32.57 -6.54
CA ASP A 376 -10.38 -33.78 -5.77
C ASP A 376 -10.23 -33.57 -4.25
N HIS A 377 -10.48 -32.35 -3.72
CA HIS A 377 -10.29 -32.10 -2.28
C HIS A 377 -11.17 -32.98 -1.37
N GLN A 378 -12.25 -33.54 -1.92
CA GLN A 378 -13.13 -34.48 -1.23
C GLN A 378 -13.10 -35.89 -1.82
N SER A 379 -12.26 -36.18 -2.83
CA SER A 379 -12.31 -37.48 -3.53
C SER A 379 -12.05 -38.67 -2.59
N ALA A 380 -11.11 -38.54 -1.66
CA ALA A 380 -10.86 -39.56 -0.63
C ALA A 380 -11.97 -39.64 0.42
N ALA A 381 -12.52 -38.49 0.84
CA ALA A 381 -13.64 -38.43 1.79
C ALA A 381 -14.90 -39.05 1.19
N ARG A 382 -15.21 -38.72 -0.07
CA ARG A 382 -16.29 -39.32 -0.87
C ARG A 382 -16.12 -40.84 -0.93
N LYS A 383 -14.94 -41.32 -1.34
CA LYS A 383 -14.62 -42.76 -1.42
C LYS A 383 -14.74 -43.48 -0.07
N ALA A 384 -14.42 -42.80 1.03
CA ALA A 384 -14.56 -43.36 2.38
C ALA A 384 -16.01 -43.43 2.86
N MET A 385 -16.89 -42.57 2.31
CA MET A 385 -18.30 -42.51 2.66
C MET A 385 -19.21 -43.33 1.73
N GLY A 386 -18.71 -43.82 0.58
CA GLY A 386 -19.42 -44.63 -0.41
C GLY A 386 -19.08 -44.20 -1.84
#